data_AF-A0A3B0WTK1-F1
#
_entry.id   AF-A0A3B0WTK1-F1
#
_cell.length_a   1.000
_cell.length_b   1.000
_cell.length_c   1.000
_cell.angle_alpha   90.00
_cell.angle_beta   90.00
_cell.angle_gamma   90.00
#
_symmetry.space_group_name_H-M   'P 1'
#
loop_
_entity.id
_entity.type
_entity.pdbx_description
1 polymer ?
#
loop_
_entity_poly.entity_id
_entity_poly.type
_entity_poly.pdbx_seq_one_letter_code
_entity_poly.pdbx_strand_id
1 'polypeptide(L)'
;MIDYFKAHRYVLWQFVKRQVLEQYKGSFIGIGWVFIAPILMLIVLTLVFNGIFKLKWPGTESLGAMGFALHVFIGMLVFNFFAELTGKSPNLILSHSNLVTKVVFPLPILAISSVLSAAVNLLIMLFVLVIFTAWIHTISITILQLPLILLALMTFMLGLTLLFSALGVFFR
;
A
#
# COMPACT_ATOMS: atom_id res chain seq x y z
N MET A 1 -27.91 4.59 -9.60
CA MET A 1 -26.75 4.35 -8.69
C MET A 1 -25.41 4.41 -9.43
N ILE A 2 -25.31 3.88 -10.67
CA ILE A 2 -24.08 3.91 -11.49
C ILE A 2 -23.77 5.31 -12.07
N ASP A 3 -24.79 6.13 -12.39
CA ASP A 3 -24.56 7.49 -12.92
C ASP A 3 -24.05 8.51 -11.89
N TYR A 4 -24.37 8.31 -10.59
CA TYR A 4 -23.83 9.12 -9.49
C TYR A 4 -22.31 8.97 -9.36
N PHE A 5 -21.79 7.76 -9.63
CA PHE A 5 -20.36 7.44 -9.62
C PHE A 5 -19.60 8.11 -10.77
N LYS A 6 -20.22 8.20 -11.96
CA LYS A 6 -19.62 8.89 -13.12
C LYS A 6 -19.59 10.42 -12.94
N ALA A 7 -20.60 11.01 -12.32
CA ALA A 7 -20.65 12.45 -12.07
C ALA A 7 -19.60 12.92 -11.04
N HIS A 8 -19.26 12.09 -10.05
CA HIS A 8 -18.31 12.44 -8.98
C HIS A 8 -16.91 11.84 -9.15
N ARG A 9 -16.66 11.12 -10.26
CA ARG A 9 -15.32 10.63 -10.65
C ARG A 9 -14.26 11.72 -10.57
N TYR A 10 -14.59 12.93 -11.03
CA TYR A 10 -13.65 14.05 -11.04
C TYR A 10 -13.27 14.44 -9.60
N VAL A 11 -14.26 14.50 -8.71
CA VAL A 11 -14.05 14.83 -7.30
C VAL A 11 -13.24 13.73 -6.61
N LEU A 12 -13.58 12.45 -6.84
CA LEU A 12 -12.86 11.30 -6.31
C LEU A 12 -11.39 11.32 -6.74
N TRP A 13 -11.13 11.60 -8.03
CA TRP A 13 -9.78 11.71 -8.56
C TRP A 13 -9.01 12.87 -7.93
N GLN A 14 -9.65 14.03 -7.76
CA GLN A 14 -9.02 15.19 -7.10
C GLN A 14 -8.67 14.91 -5.63
N PHE A 15 -9.53 14.21 -4.89
CA PHE A 15 -9.24 13.77 -3.52
C PHE A 15 -8.09 12.78 -3.47
N VAL A 16 -8.08 11.78 -4.35
CA VAL A 16 -6.97 10.81 -4.46
C VAL A 16 -5.68 11.52 -4.78
N LYS A 17 -5.66 12.40 -5.79
CA LYS A 17 -4.46 13.19 -6.13
C LYS A 17 -4.01 14.04 -4.95
N ARG A 18 -4.92 14.67 -4.22
CA ARG A 18 -4.58 15.50 -3.07
C ARG A 18 -3.99 14.66 -1.93
N GLN A 19 -4.60 13.54 -1.58
CA GLN A 19 -4.08 12.62 -0.55
C GLN A 19 -2.70 12.08 -0.92
N VAL A 20 -2.52 11.67 -2.18
CA VAL A 20 -1.22 11.26 -2.73
C VAL A 20 -0.22 12.42 -2.62
N LEU A 21 -0.57 13.63 -3.06
CA LEU A 21 0.32 14.78 -2.94
C LEU A 21 0.67 15.11 -1.49
N GLU A 22 -0.28 15.06 -0.57
CA GLU A 22 -0.04 15.32 0.87
C GLU A 22 0.89 14.27 1.48
N GLN A 23 0.74 13.01 1.09
CA GLN A 23 1.60 11.93 1.55
C GLN A 23 3.05 12.05 1.07
N TYR A 24 3.27 12.61 -0.13
CA TYR A 24 4.60 12.77 -0.72
C TYR A 24 5.19 14.19 -0.59
N LYS A 25 4.39 15.19 -0.19
CA LYS A 25 4.82 16.58 0.02
C LYS A 25 5.81 16.76 1.17
N GLY A 26 5.86 15.83 2.12
CA GLY A 26 6.78 15.86 3.25
C GLY A 26 8.16 15.27 2.99
N SER A 27 8.42 14.72 1.80
CA SER A 27 9.70 14.07 1.52
C SER A 27 10.66 14.99 0.77
N PHE A 28 11.86 15.18 1.31
CA PHE A 28 12.90 16.11 0.80
C PHE A 28 13.26 15.91 -0.68
N ILE A 29 13.05 14.71 -1.21
CA ILE A 29 13.39 14.28 -2.59
C ILE A 29 12.14 14.05 -3.46
N GLY A 30 10.94 14.35 -2.94
CA GLY A 30 9.68 14.23 -3.67
C GLY A 30 9.42 12.81 -4.20
N ILE A 31 9.13 12.69 -5.51
CA ILE A 31 8.77 11.42 -6.17
C ILE A 31 9.89 10.37 -6.12
N GLY A 32 11.17 10.79 -6.10
CA GLY A 32 12.31 9.88 -6.09
C GLY A 32 12.41 9.07 -4.80
N TRP A 33 11.96 9.66 -3.68
CA TRP A 33 12.00 9.02 -2.36
C TRP A 33 11.14 7.76 -2.29
N VAL A 34 10.09 7.73 -3.09
CA VAL A 34 9.11 6.65 -3.17
C VAL A 34 9.75 5.37 -3.70
N PHE A 35 10.78 5.48 -4.55
CA PHE A 35 11.60 4.34 -4.99
C PHE A 35 12.78 4.07 -4.07
N ILE A 36 13.40 5.12 -3.53
CA ILE A 36 14.58 5.00 -2.67
C ILE A 36 14.24 4.26 -1.36
N ALA A 37 13.11 4.57 -0.73
CA ALA A 37 12.70 3.95 0.53
C ALA A 37 12.59 2.40 0.46
N PRO A 38 11.84 1.80 -0.49
CA PRO A 38 11.77 0.35 -0.61
C PRO A 38 13.11 -0.30 -1.00
N ILE A 39 13.94 0.37 -1.82
CA ILE A 39 15.27 -0.13 -2.19
C ILE A 39 16.21 -0.14 -0.97
N LEU A 40 16.24 0.95 -0.20
CA LEU A 40 17.00 1.01 1.06
C LEU A 40 16.55 -0.07 2.02
N MET A 41 15.24 -0.30 2.13
CA MET A 41 14.71 -1.35 3.00
C MET A 41 15.20 -2.74 2.57
N LEU A 42 15.19 -3.05 1.27
CA LEU A 42 15.76 -4.30 0.74
C LEU A 42 17.26 -4.42 1.00
N ILE A 43 18.02 -3.34 0.83
CA ILE A 43 19.47 -3.32 1.10
C ILE A 43 19.72 -3.60 2.59
N VAL A 44 19.01 -2.90 3.48
CA VAL A 44 19.13 -3.09 4.93
C VAL A 44 18.76 -4.52 5.31
N LEU A 45 17.64 -5.07 4.81
CA LEU A 45 17.25 -6.46 5.06
C LEU A 45 18.36 -7.41 4.59
N THR A 46 18.88 -7.23 3.37
CA THR A 46 19.94 -8.07 2.83
C THR A 46 21.21 -7.98 3.67
N LEU A 47 21.64 -6.79 4.08
CA LEU A 47 22.83 -6.57 4.91
C LEU A 47 22.67 -7.17 6.31
N VAL A 48 21.51 -7.00 6.93
CA VAL A 48 21.19 -7.56 8.26
C VAL A 48 21.20 -9.09 8.21
N PHE A 49 20.55 -9.70 7.21
CA PHE A 49 20.52 -11.16 7.08
C PHE A 49 21.86 -11.76 6.63
N ASN A 50 22.61 -11.05 5.78
CA ASN A 50 23.94 -11.49 5.37
C ASN A 50 24.96 -11.38 6.52
N GLY A 51 24.96 -10.24 7.23
CA GLY A 51 25.95 -9.92 8.26
C GLY A 51 25.69 -10.61 9.60
N ILE A 52 24.44 -10.61 10.09
CA ILE A 52 24.11 -11.12 11.43
C ILE A 52 23.86 -12.63 11.41
N PHE A 53 23.16 -13.11 10.39
CA PHE A 53 22.62 -14.46 10.42
C PHE A 53 23.46 -15.49 9.65
N LYS A 54 24.34 -15.06 8.71
CA LYS A 54 25.15 -15.96 7.85
C LYS A 54 24.33 -17.17 7.35
N LEU A 55 23.06 -16.97 7.03
CA LEU A 55 22.09 -18.05 6.82
C LEU A 55 22.31 -18.69 5.45
N LYS A 56 22.88 -19.89 5.46
CA LYS A 56 22.70 -20.88 4.38
C LYS A 56 21.31 -21.51 4.56
N TRP A 57 20.27 -20.87 4.04
CA TRP A 57 18.93 -21.43 4.10
C TRP A 57 18.81 -22.59 3.09
N PRO A 58 18.38 -23.80 3.49
CA PRO A 58 18.24 -24.93 2.58
C PRO A 58 17.12 -24.63 1.56
N GLY A 59 17.45 -24.68 0.26
CA GLY A 59 16.55 -24.33 -0.84
C GLY A 59 16.80 -22.97 -1.51
N THR A 60 17.68 -22.13 -0.96
CA THR A 60 18.07 -20.82 -1.52
C THR A 60 19.58 -20.73 -1.77
N GLU A 61 20.22 -21.87 -2.00
CA GLU A 61 21.68 -22.01 -2.10
C GLU A 61 22.29 -21.25 -3.29
N SER A 62 21.50 -20.99 -4.34
CA SER A 62 21.93 -20.19 -5.49
C SER A 62 21.84 -18.67 -5.28
N LEU A 63 21.13 -18.20 -4.24
CA LEU A 63 20.78 -16.77 -4.05
C LEU A 63 21.15 -16.20 -2.67
N GLY A 64 21.45 -17.04 -1.69
CA GLY A 64 21.92 -16.62 -0.36
C GLY A 64 20.95 -15.66 0.36
N ALA A 65 21.50 -14.66 1.05
CA ALA A 65 20.76 -13.70 1.88
C ALA A 65 19.73 -12.84 1.10
N MET A 66 19.90 -12.70 -0.22
CA MET A 66 19.04 -11.85 -1.05
C MET A 66 17.66 -12.49 -1.31
N GLY A 67 17.62 -13.82 -1.50
CA GLY A 67 16.35 -14.55 -1.66
C GLY A 67 15.48 -14.51 -0.41
N PHE A 68 16.10 -14.49 0.77
CA PHE A 68 15.41 -14.34 2.05
C PHE A 68 14.86 -12.92 2.23
N ALA A 69 15.67 -11.89 1.93
CA ALA A 69 15.24 -10.50 1.99
C ALA A 69 14.00 -10.25 1.11
N LEU A 70 13.93 -10.85 -0.08
CA LEU A 70 12.75 -10.77 -0.96
C LEU A 70 11.49 -11.41 -0.34
N HIS A 71 11.61 -12.57 0.29
CA HIS A 71 10.47 -13.21 0.98
C HIS A 71 9.94 -12.36 2.13
N VAL A 72 10.84 -11.79 2.94
CA VAL A 72 10.45 -10.85 4.01
C VAL A 72 9.81 -9.60 3.43
N PHE A 73 10.35 -9.07 2.34
CA PHE A 73 9.82 -7.88 1.67
C PHE A 73 8.38 -8.08 1.17
N ILE A 74 8.04 -9.28 0.66
CA ILE A 74 6.66 -9.62 0.29
C ILE A 74 5.72 -9.54 1.50
N GLY A 75 6.12 -10.10 2.64
CA GLY A 75 5.34 -10.01 3.88
C GLY A 75 5.18 -8.56 4.37
N MET A 76 6.26 -7.78 4.29
CA MET A 76 6.25 -6.37 4.64
C MET A 76 5.34 -5.55 3.73
N LEU A 77 5.25 -5.86 2.45
CA LEU A 77 4.39 -5.16 1.51
C LEU A 77 2.91 -5.26 1.94
N VAL A 78 2.45 -6.46 2.28
CA VAL A 78 1.06 -6.67 2.74
C VAL A 78 0.84 -6.03 4.11
N PHE A 79 1.79 -6.19 5.04
CA PHE A 79 1.69 -5.62 6.37
C PHE A 79 1.67 -4.08 6.36
N ASN A 80 2.54 -3.44 5.58
CA ASN A 80 2.58 -1.97 5.47
C ASN A 80 1.26 -1.44 4.91
N PHE A 81 0.70 -2.08 3.89
CA PHE A 81 -0.60 -1.69 3.34
C PHE A 81 -1.73 -1.79 4.38
N PHE A 82 -1.76 -2.88 5.16
CA PHE A 82 -2.71 -3.04 6.26
C PHE A 82 -2.52 -1.99 7.36
N ALA A 83 -1.28 -1.78 7.81
CA ALA A 83 -0.94 -0.83 8.87
C ALA A 83 -1.27 0.61 8.48
N GLU A 84 -0.98 0.99 7.23
CA GLU A 84 -1.28 2.32 6.70
C GLU A 84 -2.79 2.59 6.71
N LEU A 85 -3.58 1.64 6.22
CA LEU A 85 -5.03 1.78 6.16
C LEU A 85 -5.66 1.77 7.54
N THR A 86 -5.26 0.83 8.40
CA THR A 86 -5.79 0.73 9.77
C THR A 86 -5.47 1.99 10.59
N GLY A 87 -4.27 2.56 10.43
CA GLY A 87 -3.89 3.81 11.10
C GLY A 87 -4.64 5.05 10.60
N LYS A 88 -4.91 5.14 9.29
CA LYS A 88 -5.62 6.29 8.69
C LYS A 88 -7.15 6.20 8.85
N SER A 89 -7.70 5.00 8.99
CA SER A 89 -9.15 4.72 9.04
C SER A 89 -9.91 5.55 10.09
N PRO A 90 -9.53 5.60 11.37
CA PRO A 90 -10.30 6.30 12.40
C PRO A 90 -10.37 7.82 12.17
N ASN A 91 -9.29 8.40 11.64
CA ASN A 91 -9.17 9.84 11.41
C ASN A 91 -9.72 10.30 10.05
N LEU A 92 -10.09 9.39 9.14
CA LEU A 92 -10.59 9.73 7.81
C LEU A 92 -11.90 10.54 7.85
N ILE A 93 -12.82 10.19 8.75
CA ILE A 93 -14.09 10.91 8.89
C ILE A 93 -13.89 12.21 9.66
N LEU A 94 -13.04 12.20 10.70
CA LEU A 94 -12.78 13.36 11.55
C LEU A 94 -12.06 14.49 10.79
N SER A 95 -11.03 14.15 10.01
CA SER A 95 -10.25 15.10 9.20
C SER A 95 -11.05 15.73 8.05
N HIS A 96 -12.18 15.12 7.65
CA HIS A 96 -13.05 15.61 6.59
C HIS A 96 -14.48 15.95 7.07
N SER A 97 -14.66 16.12 8.39
CA SER A 97 -15.95 16.46 9.02
C SER A 97 -16.63 17.68 8.38
N ASN A 98 -15.87 18.71 8.00
CA ASN A 98 -16.40 19.93 7.36
C ASN A 98 -17.11 19.68 6.00
N LEU A 99 -16.75 18.59 5.30
CA LEU A 99 -17.37 18.19 4.03
C LEU A 99 -18.64 17.35 4.24
N VAL A 100 -18.70 16.58 5.33
CA VAL A 100 -19.83 15.69 5.66
C VAL A 100 -21.03 16.49 6.16
N THR A 101 -20.81 17.62 6.84
CA THR A 101 -21.90 18.45 7.39
C THR A 101 -22.54 19.40 6.37
N LYS A 102 -21.90 19.66 5.23
CA LYS A 102 -22.37 20.68 4.25
C LYS A 102 -22.87 20.13 2.92
N VAL A 103 -22.53 18.89 2.56
CA VAL A 103 -22.94 18.26 1.30
C VAL A 103 -23.26 16.80 1.62
N VAL A 104 -24.33 16.24 1.04
CA VAL A 104 -24.70 14.82 1.18
C VAL A 104 -23.61 13.94 0.57
N PHE A 105 -22.50 13.76 1.29
CA PHE A 105 -21.30 13.10 0.78
C PHE A 105 -21.34 11.62 1.16
N PRO A 106 -21.28 10.69 0.20
CA PRO A 106 -21.23 9.26 0.50
C PRO A 106 -19.91 8.92 1.21
N LEU A 107 -20.00 8.43 2.46
CA LEU A 107 -18.83 7.92 3.21
C LEU A 107 -17.98 6.88 2.43
N PRO A 108 -18.55 6.01 1.56
CA PRO A 108 -17.74 5.07 0.78
C PRO A 108 -16.70 5.73 -0.11
N ILE A 109 -16.94 6.95 -0.59
CA ILE A 109 -16.03 7.66 -1.51
C ILE A 109 -14.71 8.03 -0.81
N LEU A 110 -14.77 8.39 0.48
CA LEU A 110 -13.59 8.71 1.29
C LEU A 110 -12.76 7.47 1.62
N ALA A 111 -13.42 6.35 1.95
CA ALA A 111 -12.73 5.08 2.17
C ALA A 111 -12.04 4.60 0.88
N ILE A 112 -12.74 4.68 -0.27
CA ILE A 112 -12.17 4.33 -1.57
C ILE A 112 -10.97 5.20 -1.92
N SER A 113 -11.03 6.52 -1.67
CA SER A 113 -9.89 7.40 -1.97
C SER A 113 -8.66 7.04 -1.14
N SER A 114 -8.85 6.70 0.14
CA SER A 114 -7.75 6.28 1.00
C SER A 114 -7.16 4.93 0.59
N VAL A 115 -8.01 3.94 0.30
CA VAL A 115 -7.54 2.64 -0.21
C VAL A 115 -6.80 2.81 -1.52
N LEU A 116 -7.28 3.66 -2.42
CA LEU A 116 -6.62 3.91 -3.69
C LEU A 116 -5.29 4.65 -3.51
N SER A 117 -5.19 5.59 -2.56
CA SER A 117 -3.94 6.25 -2.21
C SER A 117 -2.91 5.27 -1.65
N ALA A 118 -3.30 4.41 -0.71
CA ALA A 118 -2.41 3.37 -0.17
C ALA A 118 -2.05 2.33 -1.24
N ALA A 119 -2.94 2.07 -2.20
CA ALA A 119 -2.68 1.16 -3.30
C ALA A 119 -1.60 1.69 -4.25
N VAL A 120 -1.45 3.01 -4.40
CA VAL A 120 -0.32 3.59 -5.15
C VAL A 120 1.00 3.19 -4.49
N ASN A 121 1.10 3.31 -3.16
CA ASN A 121 2.28 2.91 -2.41
C ASN A 121 2.56 1.40 -2.53
N LEU A 122 1.51 0.58 -2.40
CA LEU A 122 1.56 -0.87 -2.62
C LEU A 122 2.09 -1.22 -4.03
N LEU A 123 1.58 -0.56 -5.07
CA LEU A 123 2.00 -0.78 -6.46
C LEU A 123 3.46 -0.41 -6.68
N ILE A 124 3.97 0.64 -6.02
CA ILE A 124 5.38 1.00 -6.09
C ILE A 124 6.25 -0.08 -5.44
N MET A 125 5.89 -0.52 -4.23
CA MET A 125 6.60 -1.62 -3.56
C MET A 125 6.56 -2.89 -4.39
N LEU A 126 5.42 -3.18 -5.02
CA LEU A 126 5.24 -4.33 -5.91
C LEU A 126 6.11 -4.23 -7.15
N PHE A 127 6.19 -3.06 -7.77
CA PHE A 127 7.02 -2.80 -8.94
C PHE A 127 8.50 -3.02 -8.63
N VAL A 128 8.98 -2.51 -7.48
CA VAL A 128 10.34 -2.77 -7.00
C VAL A 128 10.57 -4.27 -6.79
N LEU A 129 9.64 -4.96 -6.14
CA LEU A 129 9.72 -6.41 -5.95
C LEU A 129 9.86 -7.14 -7.29
N VAL A 130 8.99 -6.87 -8.27
CA VAL A 130 8.98 -7.54 -9.59
C VAL A 130 10.29 -7.32 -10.34
N ILE A 131 10.84 -6.10 -10.32
CA ILE A 131 12.14 -5.80 -10.95
C ILE A 131 13.24 -6.65 -10.32
N PHE A 132 13.31 -6.67 -8.98
CA PHE A 132 14.34 -7.43 -8.28
C PHE A 132 14.17 -8.94 -8.49
N THR A 133 12.95 -9.47 -8.46
CA THR A 133 12.72 -10.89 -8.71
C THR A 133 13.03 -11.28 -10.16
N ALA A 134 12.76 -10.42 -11.14
CA ALA A 134 13.10 -10.66 -12.54
C ALA A 134 14.62 -10.63 -12.80
N TRP A 135 15.38 -9.86 -11.99
CA TRP A 135 16.84 -9.81 -12.07
C TRP A 135 17.52 -11.06 -11.49
N ILE A 136 16.80 -11.77 -10.60
CA ILE A 136 17.32 -12.83 -9.73
C ILE A 136 16.80 -14.22 -10.13
N HIS A 137 15.59 -14.29 -10.69
CA HIS A 137 14.89 -15.53 -10.99
C HIS A 137 14.15 -15.45 -12.34
N THR A 138 13.91 -16.60 -12.98
CA THR A 138 12.98 -16.69 -14.10
C THR A 138 11.56 -16.39 -13.63
N ILE A 139 10.87 -15.51 -14.35
CA ILE A 139 9.48 -15.13 -14.14
C ILE A 139 8.61 -16.39 -14.17
N SER A 140 8.13 -16.81 -12.99
CA SER A 140 7.16 -17.90 -12.86
C SER A 140 5.75 -17.43 -13.25
N ILE A 141 4.99 -18.32 -13.88
CA ILE A 141 3.57 -18.13 -14.26
C ILE A 141 2.67 -17.73 -13.09
N THR A 142 3.11 -17.95 -11.85
CA THR A 142 2.47 -17.49 -10.60
C THR A 142 2.23 -15.97 -10.56
N ILE A 143 2.98 -15.17 -11.33
CA ILE A 143 2.73 -13.72 -11.47
C ILE A 143 1.34 -13.41 -12.04
N LEU A 144 0.70 -14.35 -12.72
CA LEU A 144 -0.68 -14.16 -13.21
C LEU A 144 -1.73 -14.20 -12.09
N GLN A 145 -1.42 -14.80 -10.92
CA GLN A 145 -2.32 -14.85 -9.75
C GLN A 145 -2.24 -13.58 -8.90
N LEU A 146 -1.18 -12.79 -9.05
CA LEU A 146 -0.95 -11.54 -8.34
C LEU A 146 -2.11 -10.53 -8.43
N PRO A 147 -2.68 -10.22 -9.61
CA PRO A 147 -3.82 -9.30 -9.70
C PRO A 147 -5.07 -9.79 -8.96
N LEU A 148 -5.31 -11.11 -8.93
CA LEU A 148 -6.45 -11.69 -8.23
C LEU A 148 -6.30 -11.52 -6.70
N ILE A 149 -5.10 -11.77 -6.18
CA ILE A 149 -4.77 -11.60 -4.76
C ILE A 149 -4.87 -10.13 -4.35
N LEU A 150 -4.37 -9.22 -5.19
CA LEU A 150 -4.46 -7.77 -4.94
C LEU A 150 -5.90 -7.29 -4.89
N LEU A 151 -6.77 -7.78 -5.78
CA LEU A 151 -8.19 -7.40 -5.81
C LEU A 151 -8.93 -7.91 -4.57
N ALA A 152 -8.65 -9.15 -4.14
CA ALA A 152 -9.18 -9.68 -2.88
C ALA A 152 -8.71 -8.85 -1.68
N LEU A 153 -7.42 -8.50 -1.63
CA LEU A 153 -6.83 -7.67 -0.57
C LEU A 153 -7.47 -6.28 -0.53
N MET A 154 -7.64 -5.63 -1.68
CA MET A 154 -8.28 -4.31 -1.77
C MET A 154 -9.73 -4.34 -1.25
N THR A 155 -10.50 -5.36 -1.65
CA THR A 155 -11.89 -5.51 -1.23
C THR A 155 -11.99 -5.74 0.28
N PHE A 156 -11.11 -6.59 0.82
CA PHE A 156 -11.03 -6.84 2.25
C PHE A 156 -10.65 -5.57 3.05
N MET A 157 -9.66 -4.82 2.56
CA MET A 157 -9.23 -3.58 3.21
C MET A 157 -10.26 -2.47 3.12
N LEU A 158 -11.06 -2.39 2.05
CA LEU A 158 -12.18 -1.45 1.97
C LEU A 158 -13.19 -1.70 3.10
N GLY A 159 -13.54 -2.97 3.33
CA GLY A 159 -14.43 -3.37 4.42
C GLY A 159 -13.87 -3.00 5.80
N LEU A 160 -12.60 -3.31 6.03
CA LEU A 160 -11.90 -2.93 7.27
C LEU A 160 -11.85 -1.42 7.45
N THR A 161 -11.48 -0.67 6.40
CA THR A 161 -11.36 0.80 6.46
C THR A 161 -12.69 1.42 6.88
N LEU A 162 -13.82 0.94 6.34
CA LEU A 162 -15.15 1.40 6.72
C LEU A 162 -15.50 1.04 8.17
N LEU A 163 -15.21 -0.18 8.61
CA LEU A 163 -15.43 -0.61 9.99
C LEU A 163 -14.65 0.25 11.00
N PHE A 164 -13.34 0.43 10.76
CA PHE A 164 -12.48 1.24 11.64
C PHE A 164 -12.85 2.73 11.58
N SER A 165 -13.27 3.25 10.42
CA SER A 165 -13.76 4.62 10.31
C SER A 165 -15.03 4.83 11.14
N ALA A 166 -15.99 3.89 11.07
CA ALA A 166 -17.22 3.95 11.86
C ALA A 166 -16.93 3.89 13.37
N LEU A 167 -16.05 2.98 13.79
CA LEU A 167 -15.60 2.88 15.18
C LEU A 167 -14.92 4.18 15.66
N GLY A 168 -14.08 4.79 14.82
CA GLY A 168 -13.42 6.07 15.15
C GLY A 168 -14.38 7.23 15.44
N VAL A 169 -15.59 7.19 14.88
CA VAL A 169 -16.65 8.17 15.18
C VAL A 169 -17.37 7.84 16.49
N PHE A 170 -17.57 6.56 16.81
CA PHE A 170 -18.23 6.12 18.03
C PHE A 170 -17.39 6.30 19.30
N PHE A 171 -16.06 6.22 19.21
CA PHE A 171 -15.15 6.40 20.34
C PHE A 171 -14.81 7.87 20.64
N ARG A 172 -15.54 8.82 20.04
CA ARG A 172 -15.46 10.26 20.34
C ARG A 172 -16.58 10.70 21.27
#